data_AF-A0A7Y4KX60-F1
#
_entry.id   AF-A0A7Y4KX60-F1
#
_cell.length_a   1.000
_cell.length_b   1.000
_cell.length_c   1.000
_cell.angle_alpha   90.00
_cell.angle_beta   90.00
_cell.angle_gamma   90.00
#
_symmetry.space_group_name_H-M   'P 1'
#
loop_
_entity.id
_entity.type
_entity.pdbx_description
1 polymer ?
#
loop_
_entity_poly.entity_id
_entity_poly.type
_entity_poly.pdbx_seq_one_letter_code
_entity_poly.pdbx_strand_id
1 'polypeptide(L)'
;MGAVLATALLAAGCASPEQKLRDAAAQAGREAASEVGTARLAVEQLQAGQLWAQPAGQVVGDAEKGVEQAASSFAAQQPTSDEAQRLYDQVTKALDDATQAVTSVRIALGNGDLDRAGRQLAGLRVAADQLRRIGEL
;
A
#
# COMPACT_ATOMS: atom_id res chain seq x y z
N MET A 1 37.08 -45.24 -3.96
CA MET A 1 35.69 -44.76 -3.79
C MET A 1 35.77 -43.31 -3.33
N GLY A 2 35.91 -42.40 -4.30
CA GLY A 2 36.30 -41.01 -4.07
C GLY A 2 35.10 -40.06 -4.17
N ALA A 3 34.99 -39.19 -3.17
CA ALA A 3 34.40 -37.86 -3.15
C ALA A 3 33.53 -37.46 -4.36
N VAL A 4 32.23 -37.73 -4.28
CA VAL A 4 31.19 -37.06 -5.10
C VAL A 4 30.15 -36.52 -4.13
N LEU A 5 30.44 -35.42 -3.45
CA LEU A 5 29.49 -34.77 -2.52
C LEU A 5 29.87 -33.29 -2.29
N ALA A 6 30.22 -32.58 -3.36
CA ALA A 6 30.61 -31.18 -3.30
C ALA A 6 30.15 -30.41 -4.55
N THR A 7 28.86 -30.06 -4.68
CA THR A 7 28.45 -28.90 -5.51
C THR A 7 26.97 -28.45 -5.44
N ALA A 8 26.08 -29.04 -4.64
CA ALA A 8 24.64 -28.74 -4.76
C ALA A 8 24.07 -27.64 -3.84
N LEU A 9 24.88 -26.90 -3.08
CA LEU A 9 24.41 -25.96 -2.04
C LEU A 9 24.49 -24.45 -2.40
N LEU A 10 24.85 -24.08 -3.63
CA LEU A 10 25.04 -22.67 -4.03
C LEU A 10 23.88 -22.04 -4.82
N ALA A 11 22.72 -22.73 -4.94
CA ALA A 11 21.57 -22.22 -5.69
C ALA A 11 20.48 -21.55 -4.83
N ALA A 12 20.73 -21.32 -3.54
CA ALA A 12 19.81 -20.59 -2.67
C ALA A 12 20.23 -19.12 -2.57
N GLY A 13 19.63 -18.27 -3.40
CA GLY A 13 19.44 -16.85 -3.05
C GLY A 13 20.34 -15.82 -3.73
N CYS A 14 20.51 -15.87 -5.06
CA CYS A 14 20.89 -14.67 -5.82
C CYS A 14 19.64 -13.92 -6.30
N ALA A 15 18.74 -13.53 -5.38
CA ALA A 15 17.78 -12.48 -5.71
C ALA A 15 18.59 -11.19 -5.85
N SER A 16 18.69 -10.65 -7.07
CA SER A 16 19.43 -9.42 -7.31
C SER A 16 18.80 -8.28 -6.47
N PRO A 17 19.57 -7.25 -6.07
CA PRO A 17 19.02 -6.10 -5.37
C PRO A 17 17.78 -5.50 -6.04
N GLU A 18 17.74 -5.53 -7.37
CA GLU A 18 16.62 -5.06 -8.18
C GLU A 18 15.37 -5.93 -8.00
N GLN A 19 15.54 -7.26 -7.97
CA GLN A 19 14.41 -8.16 -7.71
C GLN A 19 13.85 -7.96 -6.31
N LYS A 20 14.72 -7.77 -5.30
CA LYS A 20 14.27 -7.49 -3.93
C LYS A 20 13.46 -6.20 -3.84
N LEU A 21 13.87 -5.15 -4.56
CA LEU A 21 13.11 -3.90 -4.62
C LEU A 21 11.75 -4.10 -5.30
N ARG A 22 11.69 -4.88 -6.40
CA ARG A 22 10.41 -5.20 -7.07
C ARG A 22 9.48 -6.00 -6.16
N ASP A 23 9.99 -7.01 -5.47
CA ASP A 23 9.22 -7.83 -4.54
C ASP A 23 8.67 -6.96 -3.38
N ALA A 24 9.51 -6.06 -2.84
CA ALA A 24 9.10 -5.10 -1.81
C ALA A 24 8.05 -4.12 -2.33
N ALA A 25 8.19 -3.63 -3.56
CA ALA A 25 7.21 -2.76 -4.20
C ALA A 25 5.86 -3.47 -4.36
N ALA A 26 5.88 -4.71 -4.87
CA ALA A 26 4.68 -5.51 -5.06
C ALA A 26 3.99 -5.81 -3.72
N GLN A 27 4.77 -6.11 -2.68
CA GLN A 27 4.24 -6.30 -1.33
C GLN A 27 3.59 -5.03 -0.78
N ALA A 28 4.30 -3.90 -0.81
CA ALA A 28 3.78 -2.62 -0.33
C ALA A 28 2.52 -2.19 -1.10
N GLY A 29 2.50 -2.40 -2.42
CA GLY A 29 1.34 -2.14 -3.27
C GLY A 29 0.12 -2.96 -2.86
N ARG A 30 0.27 -4.26 -2.61
CA ARG A 30 -0.84 -5.13 -2.16
C ARG A 30 -1.36 -4.74 -0.79
N GLU A 31 -0.46 -4.50 0.17
CA GLU A 31 -0.80 -4.10 1.54
C GLU A 31 -1.55 -2.76 1.52
N ALA A 32 -0.98 -1.73 0.93
CA ALA A 32 -1.62 -0.41 0.85
C ALA A 32 -2.94 -0.44 0.07
N ALA A 33 -3.04 -1.21 -1.04
CA ALA A 33 -4.29 -1.31 -1.80
C ALA A 33 -5.42 -1.96 -0.97
N SER A 34 -5.07 -2.94 -0.13
CA SER A 34 -6.02 -3.57 0.80
C SER A 34 -6.54 -2.54 1.81
N GLU A 35 -5.65 -1.75 2.41
CA GLU A 35 -6.03 -0.74 3.40
C GLU A 35 -6.85 0.41 2.82
N VAL A 36 -6.47 0.93 1.65
CA VAL A 36 -7.27 1.92 0.91
C VAL A 36 -8.66 1.34 0.58
N GLY A 37 -8.72 0.06 0.22
CA GLY A 37 -9.97 -0.67 0.01
C GLY A 37 -10.84 -0.72 1.27
N THR A 38 -10.24 -1.00 2.43
CA THR A 38 -10.91 -1.00 3.74
C THR A 38 -11.48 0.39 4.08
N ALA A 39 -10.68 1.46 3.91
CA ALA A 39 -11.14 2.82 4.14
C ALA A 39 -12.33 3.20 3.23
N ARG A 40 -12.25 2.82 1.94
CA ARG A 40 -13.33 3.04 0.97
C ARG A 40 -14.61 2.33 1.39
N LEU A 41 -14.53 1.04 1.74
CA LEU A 41 -15.67 0.26 2.17
C LEU A 41 -16.29 0.83 3.45
N ALA A 42 -15.49 1.28 4.41
CA ALA A 42 -16.01 1.91 5.63
C ALA A 42 -16.87 3.15 5.33
N VAL A 43 -16.43 4.01 4.40
CA VAL A 43 -17.21 5.18 3.96
C VAL A 43 -18.47 4.76 3.22
N GLU A 44 -18.38 3.81 2.29
CA GLU A 44 -19.56 3.31 1.55
C GLU A 44 -20.61 2.72 2.49
N GLN A 45 -20.19 1.92 3.47
CA GLN A 45 -21.09 1.33 4.47
C GLN A 45 -21.70 2.39 5.40
N LEU A 46 -20.94 3.43 5.75
CA LEU A 46 -21.45 4.58 6.50
C LEU A 46 -22.52 5.34 5.71
N GLN A 47 -22.30 5.60 4.42
CA GLN A 47 -23.29 6.25 3.55
C GLN A 47 -24.55 5.40 3.36
N ALA A 48 -24.39 4.07 3.30
CA ALA A 48 -25.50 3.12 3.20
C ALA A 48 -26.26 2.91 4.54
N GLY A 49 -25.86 3.60 5.62
CA GLY A 49 -26.44 3.42 6.96
C GLY A 49 -26.18 2.04 7.58
N GLN A 50 -25.21 1.30 7.05
CA GLN A 50 -24.81 -0.04 7.52
C GLN A 50 -23.68 0.01 8.55
N LEU A 51 -23.10 1.18 8.78
CA LEU A 51 -22.06 1.42 9.78
C LEU A 51 -22.32 2.76 10.48
N TRP A 52 -21.98 2.85 11.77
CA TRP A 52 -22.06 4.09 12.53
C TRP A 52 -20.79 4.94 12.38
N ALA A 53 -20.93 6.25 12.54
CA ALA A 53 -19.86 7.21 12.28
C ALA A 53 -18.58 6.93 13.11
N GLN A 54 -18.72 6.62 14.40
CA GLN A 54 -17.56 6.38 15.27
C GLN A 54 -16.78 5.10 14.87
N PRO A 55 -17.42 3.92 14.72
CA PRO A 55 -16.75 2.75 14.14
C PRO A 55 -16.16 3.00 12.74
N ALA A 56 -16.86 3.72 11.85
CA ALA A 56 -16.34 4.04 10.52
C ALA A 56 -15.06 4.90 10.59
N GLY A 57 -15.04 5.91 11.45
CA GLY A 57 -13.86 6.74 11.68
C GLY A 57 -12.68 5.96 12.23
N GLN A 58 -12.94 4.99 13.12
CA GLN A 58 -11.88 4.10 13.63
C GLN A 58 -11.32 3.20 12.52
N VAL A 59 -12.18 2.55 11.72
CA VAL A 59 -11.73 1.70 10.61
C VAL A 59 -10.89 2.49 9.60
N VAL A 60 -11.32 3.71 9.24
CA VAL A 60 -10.53 4.57 8.34
C VAL A 60 -9.20 4.97 8.99
N GLY A 61 -9.18 5.28 10.28
CA GLY A 61 -7.94 5.62 10.99
C GLY A 61 -6.96 4.44 11.12
N ASP A 62 -7.46 3.21 11.27
CA ASP A 62 -6.61 2.02 11.31
C ASP A 62 -6.09 1.66 9.91
N ALA A 63 -6.91 1.86 8.87
CA ALA A 63 -6.48 1.74 7.49
C ALA A 63 -5.39 2.77 7.12
N GLU A 64 -5.51 4.02 7.57
CA GLU A 64 -4.47 5.05 7.37
C GLU A 64 -3.12 4.59 7.93
N LYS A 65 -3.09 4.09 9.17
CA LYS A 65 -1.87 3.56 9.79
C LYS A 65 -1.30 2.38 8.99
N GLY A 66 -2.16 1.53 8.43
CA GLY A 66 -1.74 0.41 7.59
C GLY A 66 -1.05 0.88 6.30
N VAL A 67 -1.59 1.91 5.63
CA VAL A 67 -0.94 2.52 4.47
C VAL A 67 0.39 3.18 4.86
N GLU A 68 0.43 3.92 5.97
CA GLU A 68 1.67 4.54 6.50
C GLU A 68 2.74 3.49 6.82
N GLN A 69 2.34 2.33 7.37
CA GLN A 69 3.25 1.23 7.66
C GLN A 69 3.83 0.61 6.38
N ALA A 70 3.00 0.39 5.35
CA ALA A 70 3.46 -0.08 4.05
C ALA A 70 4.44 0.92 3.41
N ALA A 71 4.13 2.22 3.48
CA ALA A 71 4.98 3.31 2.99
C ALA A 71 6.34 3.35 3.71
N SER A 72 6.33 3.34 5.04
CA SER A 72 7.54 3.34 5.85
C SER A 72 8.41 2.11 5.61
N SER A 73 7.80 0.94 5.46
CA SER A 73 8.50 -0.32 5.19
C SER A 73 9.17 -0.33 3.81
N PHE A 74 8.51 0.23 2.80
CA PHE A 74 9.09 0.40 1.47
C PHE A 74 10.17 1.48 1.42
N ALA A 75 9.99 2.58 2.17
CA ALA A 75 10.96 3.68 2.22
C ALA A 75 12.33 3.25 2.80
N ALA A 76 12.39 2.12 3.52
CA ALA A 76 13.64 1.54 4.00
C ALA A 76 14.47 0.85 2.88
N GLN A 77 13.90 0.63 1.70
CA GLN A 77 14.61 0.02 0.58
C GLN A 77 15.63 0.97 -0.03
N GLN A 78 16.73 0.42 -0.54
CA GLN A 78 17.80 1.19 -1.18
C GLN A 78 17.92 0.80 -2.66
N PRO A 79 17.55 1.69 -3.59
CA PRO A 79 17.77 1.44 -5.01
C PRO A 79 19.28 1.49 -5.35
N THR A 80 19.73 0.54 -6.18
CA THR A 80 21.16 0.36 -6.55
C THR A 80 21.46 0.74 -8.01
N SER A 81 20.45 1.15 -8.77
CA SER A 81 20.55 1.53 -10.19
C SER A 81 19.53 2.62 -10.54
N ASP A 82 19.71 3.29 -11.68
CA ASP A 82 18.76 4.31 -12.15
C ASP A 82 17.37 3.75 -12.43
N GLU A 83 17.28 2.52 -12.93
CA GLU A 83 15.99 1.84 -13.13
C GLU A 83 15.30 1.56 -11.80
N ALA A 84 16.05 1.06 -10.81
CA ALA A 84 15.57 0.83 -9.46
C ALA A 84 15.13 2.15 -8.79
N GLN A 85 15.86 3.25 -9.00
CA GLN A 85 15.48 4.57 -8.48
C GLN A 85 14.14 5.02 -9.06
N ARG A 86 13.92 4.88 -10.37
CA ARG A 86 12.64 5.25 -11.00
C ARG A 86 11.48 4.41 -10.46
N LEU A 87 11.70 3.12 -10.23
CA LEU A 87 10.68 2.26 -9.62
C LEU A 87 10.38 2.73 -8.18
N TYR A 88 11.43 2.96 -7.39
CA TYR A 88 11.31 3.47 -6.03
C TYR A 88 10.48 4.77 -5.99
N ASP A 89 10.83 5.76 -6.81
CA ASP A 89 10.11 7.04 -6.87
C ASP A 89 8.64 6.87 -7.26
N GLN A 90 8.34 5.98 -8.23
CA GLN A 90 6.97 5.69 -8.65
C GLN A 90 6.15 5.06 -7.52
N VAL A 91 6.73 4.10 -6.80
CA VAL A 91 6.07 3.37 -5.72
C VAL A 91 5.86 4.29 -4.51
N THR A 92 6.88 5.04 -4.12
CA THR A 92 6.79 6.04 -3.05
C THR A 92 5.71 7.07 -3.36
N LYS A 93 5.66 7.59 -4.60
CA LYS A 93 4.60 8.52 -5.00
C LYS A 93 3.20 7.90 -4.88
N ALA A 94 3.00 6.66 -5.31
CA ALA A 94 1.70 6.00 -5.22
C ALA A 94 1.28 5.76 -3.76
N LEU A 95 2.22 5.42 -2.88
CA LEU A 95 1.99 5.25 -1.45
C LEU A 95 1.66 6.59 -0.76
N ASP A 96 2.34 7.68 -1.13
CA ASP A 96 2.03 9.03 -0.65
C ASP A 96 0.64 9.50 -1.10
N ASP A 97 0.31 9.31 -2.39
CA ASP A 97 -0.99 9.68 -2.94
C ASP A 97 -2.12 8.89 -2.23
N ALA A 98 -1.88 7.61 -1.92
CA ALA A 98 -2.81 6.78 -1.15
C ALA A 98 -2.96 7.24 0.30
N THR A 99 -1.86 7.55 0.98
CA THR A 99 -1.86 8.08 2.35
C THR A 99 -2.71 9.36 2.40
N GLN A 100 -2.44 10.32 1.51
CA GLN A 100 -3.18 11.59 1.43
C GLN A 100 -4.67 11.39 1.18
N ALA A 101 -5.04 10.42 0.33
CA ALA A 101 -6.44 10.12 0.05
C ALA A 101 -7.16 9.58 1.29
N VAL A 102 -6.55 8.65 2.03
CA VAL A 102 -7.13 8.10 3.28
C VAL A 102 -7.16 9.17 4.38
N THR A 103 -6.10 9.95 4.55
CA THR A 103 -6.07 11.09 5.50
C THR A 103 -7.19 12.09 5.23
N SER A 104 -7.43 12.42 3.96
CA SER A 104 -8.50 13.35 3.57
C SER A 104 -9.88 12.85 3.99
N VAL A 105 -10.12 11.54 3.89
CA VAL A 105 -11.34 10.88 4.34
C VAL A 105 -11.44 10.92 5.86
N ARG A 106 -10.37 10.53 6.57
CA ARG A 106 -10.36 10.56 8.04
C ARG A 106 -10.69 11.97 8.56
N ILE A 107 -10.07 13.00 8.01
CA ILE A 107 -10.32 14.39 8.38
C ILE A 107 -11.79 14.76 8.13
N ALA A 108 -12.37 14.39 6.99
CA ALA A 108 -13.76 14.66 6.69
C ALA A 108 -14.71 13.97 7.71
N LEU A 109 -14.48 12.68 8.01
CA LEU A 109 -15.25 11.95 9.00
C LEU A 109 -15.09 12.52 10.42
N GLY A 110 -13.87 12.91 10.81
CA GLY A 110 -13.60 13.55 12.09
C GLY A 110 -14.31 14.89 12.26
N ASN A 111 -14.58 15.59 11.16
CA ASN A 111 -15.35 16.84 11.14
C ASN A 111 -16.87 16.61 11.00
N GLY A 112 -17.34 15.36 10.94
CA GLY A 112 -18.75 15.02 10.71
C GLY A 112 -19.25 15.32 9.29
N ASP A 113 -18.35 15.57 8.33
CA ASP A 113 -18.68 15.93 6.94
C ASP A 113 -18.72 14.67 6.06
N LEU A 114 -19.81 13.92 6.18
CA LEU A 114 -20.01 12.68 5.41
C LEU A 114 -20.06 12.94 3.90
N ASP A 115 -20.60 14.07 3.47
CA ASP A 115 -20.66 14.43 2.05
C ASP A 115 -19.26 14.63 1.48
N ARG A 116 -18.37 15.29 2.22
CA ARG A 116 -16.96 15.44 1.84
C ARG A 116 -16.24 14.11 1.82
N ALA A 117 -16.46 13.24 2.81
CA ALA A 117 -15.89 11.89 2.80
C ALA A 117 -16.35 11.11 1.54
N GLY A 118 -17.63 11.19 1.18
CA GLY A 118 -18.19 10.61 -0.03
C GLY A 118 -17.54 11.11 -1.32
N ARG A 119 -17.25 12.41 -1.42
CA ARG A 119 -16.54 12.99 -2.57
C ARG A 119 -15.11 12.44 -2.74
N GLN A 120 -14.49 11.94 -1.68
CA GLN A 120 -13.14 11.34 -1.75
C GLN A 120 -13.13 9.89 -2.24
N LEU A 121 -14.29 9.22 -2.35
CA LEU A 121 -14.36 7.81 -2.79
C LEU A 121 -13.71 7.58 -4.17
N ALA A 122 -13.84 8.54 -5.10
CA ALA A 122 -13.19 8.45 -6.40
C ALA A 122 -11.66 8.47 -6.27
N GLY A 123 -11.12 9.32 -5.37
CA GLY A 123 -9.68 9.38 -5.08
C GLY A 123 -9.16 8.06 -4.49
N LEU A 124 -9.89 7.47 -3.54
CA LEU A 124 -9.54 6.17 -2.97
C LEU A 124 -9.52 5.07 -4.03
N ARG A 125 -10.47 5.04 -4.97
CA ARG A 125 -10.48 4.06 -6.06
C ARG A 125 -9.25 4.20 -6.96
N VAL A 126 -8.93 5.44 -7.36
CA VAL A 126 -7.74 5.71 -8.19
C VAL A 126 -6.46 5.27 -7.48
N ALA A 127 -6.30 5.61 -6.21
CA ALA A 127 -5.14 5.21 -5.41
C ALA A 127 -5.04 3.69 -5.28
N ALA A 128 -6.15 3.00 -4.94
CA ALA A 128 -6.19 1.55 -4.83
C ALA A 128 -5.83 0.86 -6.16
N ASP A 129 -6.30 1.38 -7.29
CA ASP A 129 -5.99 0.82 -8.61
C ASP A 129 -4.53 1.03 -9.01
N GLN A 130 -3.93 2.17 -8.66
CA GLN A 130 -2.50 2.40 -8.86
C GLN A 130 -1.66 1.43 -8.03
N LEU A 131 -1.99 1.28 -6.74
CA LEU A 131 -1.30 0.36 -5.85
C LEU A 131 -1.48 -1.11 -6.24
N ARG A 132 -2.66 -1.50 -6.74
CA ARG A 132 -2.89 -2.87 -7.24
C ARG A 132 -2.01 -3.18 -8.45
N ARG A 133 -1.85 -2.26 -9.39
CA ARG A 133 -0.94 -2.43 -10.53
C ARG A 133 0.51 -2.59 -10.09
N ILE A 134 0.94 -1.86 -9.07
CA ILE A 134 2.26 -2.06 -8.44
C ILE A 134 2.32 -3.44 -7.76
N GLY A 135 1.24 -3.87 -7.13
CA GLY A 135 1.12 -5.16 -6.47
C GLY A 135 1.20 -6.39 -7.39
N GLU A 136 1.10 -6.19 -8.71
CA GLU A 136 1.15 -7.21 -9.76
C GLU A 136 2.53 -7.30 -10.46
N LEU A 137 3.52 -6.51 -10.00
CA LEU A 137 4.91 -6.56 -10.48
C LEU A 137 5.59 -7.92 -10.23
#